data_AF-A0A5A7S2L9-F1
#
_entry.id   AF-A0A5A7S2L9-F1
#
_cell.length_a   1.000
_cell.length_b   1.000
_cell.length_c   1.000
_cell.angle_alpha   90.00
_cell.angle_beta   90.00
_cell.angle_gamma   90.00
#
_symmetry.space_group_name_H-M   'P 1'
#
loop_
_entity.id
_entity.type
_entity.pdbx_description
1 polymer ?
#
loop_
_entity_poly.entity_id
_entity_poly.type
_entity_poly.pdbx_seq_one_letter_code
_entity_poly.pdbx_strand_id
1 'polypeptide(L)'
;MKTAISYPTEGAMGKTGTWRVFRPSIDIGKCIKCWRCWIFCPDAAISKGEYPVIDYEYCKGCGICANECPVNAIEMGREEK
;
A
#
# COMPACT_ATOMS: atom_id res chain seq x y z
N MET A 1 4.52 13.58 -11.93
CA MET A 1 4.14 14.72 -11.06
C MET A 1 4.77 14.49 -9.69
N LYS A 2 5.65 15.37 -9.22
CA LYS A 2 6.19 15.30 -7.85
C LYS A 2 5.15 15.90 -6.91
N THR A 3 4.69 15.12 -5.93
CA THR A 3 3.80 15.60 -4.86
C THR A 3 4.62 15.99 -3.64
N ALA A 4 4.01 16.68 -2.67
CA ALA A 4 4.63 17.00 -1.38
C ALA A 4 4.75 15.77 -0.44
N ILE A 5 4.23 14.62 -0.83
CA ILE A 5 4.30 13.39 -0.05
C ILE A 5 5.72 12.82 -0.14
N SER A 6 6.24 12.35 0.99
CA SER A 6 7.50 11.61 1.07
C SER A 6 7.43 10.27 0.33
N TYR A 7 8.58 9.68 0.06
CA TYR A 7 8.68 8.32 -0.47
C TYR A 7 9.41 7.45 0.56
N PRO A 8 9.13 6.13 0.61
CA PRO A 8 9.88 5.22 1.44
C PRO A 8 11.36 5.23 1.03
N THR A 9 12.24 5.19 2.03
CA THR A 9 13.70 5.06 1.84
C THR A 9 14.25 4.07 2.85
N GLU A 10 15.43 3.52 2.56
CA GLU A 10 16.09 2.59 3.48
C GLU A 10 16.50 3.33 4.77
N GLY A 11 15.98 2.86 5.91
CA GLY A 11 16.29 3.41 7.23
C GLY A 11 17.34 2.59 7.97
N ALA A 12 17.56 2.90 9.25
CA ALA A 12 18.53 2.19 10.09
C ALA A 12 18.25 0.68 10.25
N MET A 13 16.99 0.27 10.09
CA MET A 13 16.57 -1.14 10.14
C MET A 13 16.41 -1.77 8.75
N GLY A 14 16.93 -1.13 7.71
CA GLY A 14 16.79 -1.56 6.32
C GLY A 14 15.38 -1.34 5.76
N LYS A 15 14.98 -2.23 4.84
CA LYS A 15 13.67 -2.27 4.20
C LYS A 15 12.61 -2.88 5.13
N THR A 16 11.42 -2.28 5.20
CA THR A 16 10.38 -2.64 6.18
C THR A 16 9.39 -3.71 5.70
N GLY A 17 9.51 -4.18 4.46
CA GLY A 17 8.59 -5.15 3.86
C GLY A 17 8.53 -6.50 4.58
N THR A 18 9.60 -6.88 5.28
CA THR A 18 9.69 -8.12 6.05
C THR A 18 8.86 -8.10 7.35
N TRP A 19 8.30 -6.94 7.73
CA TRP A 19 7.53 -6.78 8.96
C TRP A 19 6.09 -7.27 8.82
N ARG A 20 5.63 -7.56 7.59
CA ARG A 20 4.27 -7.97 7.30
C ARG A 20 3.94 -9.34 7.89
N VAL A 21 2.76 -9.41 8.52
CA VAL A 21 2.04 -10.66 8.75
C VAL A 21 0.92 -10.86 7.71
N PHE A 22 0.35 -9.76 7.24
CA PHE A 22 -0.68 -9.74 6.21
C PHE A 22 -0.26 -8.87 5.03
N ARG A 23 -0.74 -9.21 3.84
CA ARG A 23 -0.41 -8.58 2.56
C ARG A 23 -1.68 -8.03 1.90
N PRO A 24 -1.73 -6.73 1.55
CA PRO A 24 -2.81 -6.21 0.74
C PRO A 24 -2.67 -6.66 -0.72
N SER A 25 -3.76 -7.05 -1.36
CA SER A 25 -3.88 -7.24 -2.82
C SER A 25 -5.01 -6.35 -3.35
N ILE A 26 -4.85 -5.78 -4.55
CA ILE A 26 -5.84 -4.86 -5.13
C ILE A 26 -6.59 -5.57 -6.25
N ASP A 27 -7.92 -5.63 -6.14
CA ASP A 27 -8.83 -6.01 -7.22
C ASP A 27 -9.03 -4.82 -8.16
N ILE A 28 -8.36 -4.89 -9.32
CA ILE A 28 -8.39 -3.86 -10.35
C ILE A 28 -9.80 -3.68 -10.94
N GLY A 29 -10.61 -4.74 -10.99
CA GLY A 29 -11.98 -4.68 -11.51
C GLY A 29 -12.94 -3.89 -10.63
N LYS A 30 -12.69 -3.83 -9.32
CA LYS A 30 -13.45 -3.02 -8.36
C LYS A 30 -12.86 -1.62 -8.14
N CYS A 31 -11.60 -1.40 -8.48
CA CYS A 31 -10.89 -0.17 -8.18
C CYS A 31 -11.41 1.03 -8.99
N ILE A 32 -12.07 1.99 -8.31
CA ILE A 32 -12.56 3.24 -8.94
C ILE A 32 -11.52 4.37 -9.02
N LYS A 33 -10.23 4.08 -8.79
CA LYS A 33 -9.11 5.05 -8.82
C LYS A 33 -9.35 6.32 -7.98
N CYS A 34 -9.95 6.18 -6.79
CA CYS A 34 -10.18 7.32 -5.88
C CYS A 34 -8.93 7.77 -5.09
N TRP A 35 -7.86 6.97 -5.13
CA TRP A 35 -6.56 7.25 -4.50
C TRP A 35 -6.55 7.41 -2.96
N ARG A 36 -7.59 6.97 -2.25
CA ARG A 36 -7.59 6.96 -0.77
C ARG A 36 -6.50 6.06 -0.20
N CYS A 37 -6.37 4.84 -0.72
CA CYS A 37 -5.31 3.93 -0.31
C CYS A 37 -3.91 4.54 -0.44
N TRP A 38 -3.70 5.41 -1.44
CA TRP A 38 -2.44 6.13 -1.64
C TRP A 38 -2.21 7.20 -0.57
N ILE A 39 -3.17 8.10 -0.34
CA ILE A 39 -2.99 9.23 0.60
C ILE A 39 -3.00 8.80 2.07
N PHE A 40 -3.71 7.71 2.40
CA PHE A 40 -3.79 7.20 3.77
C PHE A 40 -2.70 6.19 4.13
N CYS A 41 -1.83 5.80 3.19
CA CYS A 41 -0.72 4.92 3.50
C CYS A 41 0.31 5.66 4.39
N PRO A 42 0.48 5.28 5.67
CA PRO A 42 1.34 6.03 6.59
C PRO A 42 2.82 5.92 6.22
N ASP A 43 3.21 4.85 5.52
CA ASP A 43 4.57 4.58 5.10
C ASP A 43 4.86 5.05 3.66
N ALA A 44 3.89 5.70 2.99
CA ALA A 44 3.99 6.08 1.57
C ALA A 44 4.35 4.90 0.63
N ALA A 45 4.04 3.66 1.04
CA ALA A 45 4.34 2.43 0.30
C ALA A 45 3.35 2.13 -0.84
N ILE A 46 2.58 3.14 -1.28
CA ILE A 46 1.69 3.04 -2.43
C ILE A 46 2.05 4.20 -3.37
N SER A 47 2.17 3.91 -4.66
CA SER A 47 2.46 4.91 -5.69
C SER A 47 1.32 4.99 -6.72
N LYS A 48 1.27 6.10 -7.47
CA LYS A 48 0.26 6.34 -8.50
C LYS A 48 0.79 5.86 -9.86
N GLY A 49 0.19 4.80 -10.40
CA GLY A 49 0.35 4.36 -11.79
C GLY A 49 -0.97 4.45 -12.55
N GLU A 50 -1.21 3.51 -13.47
CA GLU A 50 -2.55 3.33 -14.07
C GLU A 50 -3.60 2.95 -13.00
N TYR A 51 -3.18 2.15 -12.03
CA TYR A 51 -3.84 1.81 -10.78
C TYR A 51 -2.87 2.05 -9.60
N PRO A 52 -3.33 2.03 -8.34
CA PRO A 52 -2.41 2.10 -7.21
C PRO A 52 -1.45 0.91 -7.21
N VAL A 53 -0.15 1.19 -7.04
CA VAL A 53 0.91 0.15 -7.01
C VAL A 53 1.51 0.12 -5.61
N ILE A 54 1.40 -1.03 -4.95
CA ILE A 54 1.95 -1.25 -3.60
C ILE A 54 3.43 -1.63 -3.73
N ASP A 55 4.29 -0.93 -3.02
CA ASP A 55 5.68 -1.30 -2.82
C ASP A 55 5.81 -2.29 -1.66
N TYR A 56 5.94 -3.57 -1.99
CA TYR A 56 6.07 -4.64 -1.01
C TYR A 56 7.46 -4.71 -0.36
N GLU A 57 8.44 -3.92 -0.80
CA GLU A 57 9.72 -3.79 -0.09
C GLU A 57 9.57 -2.93 1.17
N TYR A 58 8.54 -2.09 1.25
CA TYR A 58 8.30 -1.20 2.40
C TYR A 58 6.92 -1.35 3.05
N CYS A 59 5.93 -1.92 2.36
CA CYS A 59 4.61 -2.15 2.91
C CYS A 59 4.69 -2.97 4.20
N LYS A 60 4.13 -2.46 5.32
CA LYS A 60 4.09 -3.16 6.61
C LYS A 60 2.82 -3.97 6.86
N GLY A 61 1.89 -3.99 5.88
CA GLY A 61 0.73 -4.87 5.97
C GLY A 61 -0.29 -4.42 7.03
N CYS A 62 -0.33 -3.13 7.36
CA CYS A 62 -1.15 -2.58 8.45
C CYS A 62 -2.66 -2.58 8.17
N GLY A 63 -3.10 -2.77 6.92
CA GLY A 63 -4.51 -2.86 6.56
C GLY A 63 -5.25 -1.53 6.41
N ILE A 64 -4.62 -0.38 6.69
CA ILE A 64 -5.27 0.95 6.57
C ILE A 64 -5.78 1.19 5.15
N CYS A 65 -5.01 0.82 4.12
CA CYS A 65 -5.45 0.99 2.73
C CYS A 65 -6.73 0.22 2.41
N ALA A 66 -6.91 -0.97 3.00
CA ALA A 66 -8.11 -1.78 2.85
C ALA A 66 -9.29 -1.16 3.59
N ASN A 67 -9.10 -0.71 4.83
CA ASN A 67 -10.12 0.01 5.60
C ASN A 67 -10.62 1.27 4.89
N GLU A 68 -9.71 2.04 4.30
CA GLU A 68 -10.05 3.30 3.62
C GLU A 68 -10.58 3.11 2.19
N CYS A 69 -10.65 1.87 1.68
CA CYS A 69 -11.16 1.60 0.35
C CYS A 69 -12.71 1.63 0.36
N PRO A 70 -13.36 2.64 -0.25
CA PRO A 70 -14.81 2.79 -0.15
C PRO A 70 -15.60 1.75 -0.95
N VAL A 71 -14.90 0.98 -1.81
CA VAL A 71 -15.47 -0.04 -2.69
C VAL A 71 -14.94 -1.44 -2.37
N ASN A 72 -14.23 -1.60 -1.24
CA ASN A 72 -13.66 -2.88 -0.79
C ASN A 72 -12.85 -3.59 -1.90
N ALA A 73 -12.07 -2.82 -2.66
CA ALA A 73 -11.22 -3.34 -3.75
C ALA A 73 -9.86 -3.84 -3.25
N ILE A 74 -9.63 -3.91 -1.94
CA ILE A 74 -8.36 -4.35 -1.36
C ILE A 74 -8.63 -5.45 -0.35
N GLU A 75 -8.03 -6.62 -0.55
CA GLU A 75 -8.12 -7.76 0.34
C GLU A 75 -6.82 -7.93 1.12
N MET A 76 -6.92 -8.36 2.39
CA MET A 76 -5.77 -8.66 3.24
C MET A 76 -5.61 -10.18 3.36
N GLY A 77 -4.59 -10.73 2.70
CA GLY A 77 -4.20 -12.14 2.81
C GLY A 77 -3.10 -12.33 3.84
N ARG A 78 -2.92 -13.54 4.39
CA ARG A 78 -1.74 -13.86 5.23
C ARG A 78 -0.50 -13.89 4.33
N GLU A 79 0.63 -13.31 4.78
CA GLU A 79 1.88 -13.40 4.02
C GLU A 79 2.38 -14.85 4.06
N GLU A 80 2.52 -15.45 2.88
CA GLU A 80 3.20 -16.72 2.69
C GLU A 80 4.68 -16.45 2.45
N LYS A 81 5.56 -17.20 3.13
CA LYS A 81 7.01 -17.05 3.03
C LYS A 81 7.58 -17.95 1.94
#